data_AF-A0A8T3P414-F1
#
_entry.id   AF-A0A8T3P414-F1
#
_cell.length_a   1.000
_cell.length_b   1.000
_cell.length_c   1.000
_cell.angle_alpha   90.00
_cell.angle_beta   90.00
_cell.angle_gamma   90.00
#
_symmetry.space_group_name_H-M   'P 1'
#
loop_
_entity.id
_entity.type
_entity.pdbx_description
1 polymer ?
#
loop_
_entity_poly.entity_id
_entity_poly.type
_entity_poly.pdbx_seq_one_letter_code
_entity_poly.pdbx_strand_id
1 'polypeptide(L)' 'MPVTLSIKHVPDHIAQGLRERAATNHRSIQGELMAILEASLHQERRLTARELLEQVRALGLKTPDDAVAMIRADRDAR' A
#
# COMPACT_ATOMS: atom_id res chain seq x y z
N MET A 1 15.87 15.80 1.15
CA MET A 1 16.61 16.32 2.32
C MET A 1 16.14 15.51 3.54
N PRO A 2 17.03 14.94 4.36
CA PRO A 2 16.63 14.25 5.58
C PRO A 2 16.04 15.25 6.58
N VAL A 3 14.88 14.91 7.16
CA VAL A 3 14.20 15.73 8.18
C VAL A 3 14.22 14.98 9.49
N THR A 4 14.75 15.60 10.54
CA THR A 4 14.76 15.04 11.89
C THR A 4 13.44 15.35 12.59
N LEU A 5 12.71 14.31 13.00
CA LEU A 5 11.51 14.43 13.82
C LEU A 5 11.88 14.15 15.28
N SER A 6 11.34 14.94 16.21
CA SER A 6 11.53 14.74 17.64
C SER A 6 10.19 14.83 18.35
N ILE A 7 9.84 13.80 19.11
CA ILE A 7 8.60 13.74 19.88
C ILE A 7 8.95 14.02 21.34
N LYS A 8 8.42 15.11 21.90
CA LYS A 8 8.62 15.47 23.32
C LYS A 8 7.53 14.82 24.17
N HIS A 9 7.85 14.53 25.43
CA HIS A 9 6.92 14.00 26.42
C HIS A 9 6.24 12.68 26.02
N VAL A 10 7.02 11.74 25.45
CA VAL A 10 6.52 10.39 25.18
C VAL A 10 6.23 9.68 26.52
N PRO A 11 5.00 9.22 26.77
CA PRO A 11 4.69 8.46 27.97
C PRO A 11 5.50 7.17 28.07
N ASP A 12 5.92 6.79 29.28
CA ASP A 12 6.81 5.63 29.50
C ASP A 12 6.23 4.33 28.94
N HIS A 13 4.93 4.12 29.08
CA HIS A 13 4.25 2.93 28.54
C HIS A 13 4.33 2.84 27.02
N ILE A 14 4.31 3.99 26.31
CA ILE A 14 4.46 4.04 24.85
C ILE A 14 5.91 3.75 24.46
N ALA A 15 6.86 4.36 25.15
CA ALA A 15 8.29 4.12 24.90
C ALA A 15 8.67 2.65 25.16
N GLN A 16 8.09 2.04 26.19
CA GLN A 16 8.27 0.64 26.52
C GLN A 16 7.66 -0.27 25.45
N GLY A 17 6.40 -0.04 25.04
CA GLY A 17 5.77 -0.80 23.97
C GLY A 17 6.53 -0.70 22.64
N LEU A 18 7.07 0.47 22.31
CA LEU A 18 7.95 0.65 21.14
C LEU A 18 9.24 -0.18 21.24
N ARG A 19 9.87 -0.26 22.42
CA ARG A 19 11.07 -1.09 22.63
C ARG A 19 10.78 -2.57 22.45
N GLU A 20 9.70 -3.07 23.05
CA GLU A 20 9.31 -4.47 22.96
C GLU A 20 8.99 -4.88 21.51
N ARG A 21 8.28 -4.00 20.80
CA ARG A 21 7.94 -4.20 19.40
C ARG A 21 9.18 -4.16 18.50
N ALA A 22 10.09 -3.21 18.73
CA ALA A 22 11.37 -3.12 18.02
C ALA A 22 12.23 -4.38 18.24
N ALA A 23 12.30 -4.88 19.48
CA ALA A 23 13.01 -6.12 19.81
C ALA A 23 12.42 -7.34 19.09
N THR A 24 11.09 -7.43 19.02
CA THR A 24 10.36 -8.51 18.33
C THR A 24 10.58 -8.45 16.81
N ASN A 25 10.59 -7.24 16.23
CA ASN A 25 10.82 -7.04 14.81
C ASN A 25 12.30 -7.04 14.41
N HIS A 26 13.22 -7.26 15.37
CA HIS A 26 14.67 -7.20 15.19
C HIS A 26 15.16 -5.88 14.56
N ARG A 27 14.54 -4.76 14.96
CA ARG A 27 14.85 -3.42 14.45
C ARG A 27 15.29 -2.50 15.59
N SER A 28 16.02 -1.43 15.26
CA SER A 28 16.26 -0.35 16.22
C SER A 28 14.95 0.39 16.52
N ILE A 29 14.87 1.10 17.65
CA ILE A 29 13.69 1.91 17.99
C ILE A 29 13.39 2.93 16.88
N GLN A 30 14.43 3.56 16.33
CA GLN A 30 14.28 4.50 15.22
C GLN A 30 13.76 3.80 13.95
N GLY A 31 14.23 2.58 13.67
CA GLY A 31 13.74 1.78 12.54
C GLY A 31 12.30 1.33 12.72
N GLU A 32 11.88 0.96 13.93
CA GLU A 32 10.48 0.63 14.23
C GLU A 32 9.57 1.85 14.09
N LEU A 33 10.01 3.02 14.58
CA LEU A 33 9.29 4.28 14.40
C LEU A 33 9.09 4.60 12.91
N MET A 34 10.15 4.43 12.11
CA MET A 34 10.07 4.62 10.66
C MET A 34 9.09 3.64 10.02
N ALA A 35 9.15 2.36 10.39
CA ALA A 35 8.25 1.34 9.86
C ALA A 35 6.78 1.60 10.20
N ILE A 36 6.48 2.10 11.40
CA ILE A 36 5.12 2.49 11.80
C ILE A 36 4.64 3.69 11.00
N LEU A 37 5.50 4.70 10.81
CA LEU A 37 5.16 5.89 10.01
C LEU A 37 4.93 5.51 8.55
N GLU A 38 5.83 4.71 7.97
CA GLU A 38 5.67 4.15 6.63
C GLU A 38 4.37 3.37 6.52
N ALA A 39 4.08 2.43 7.41
CA ALA A 39 2.83 1.66 7.36
C ALA A 39 1.58 2.54 7.52
N SER A 40 1.66 3.63 8.28
CA SER A 40 0.53 4.56 8.49
C SER A 40 0.31 5.46 7.27
N LEU A 41 1.38 5.83 6.56
CA LEU A 41 1.33 6.65 5.33
C LEU A 41 1.05 5.79 4.09
N HIS A 42 1.55 4.56 4.08
CA HIS A 42 1.26 3.51 3.08
C HIS A 42 -0.04 2.75 3.36
N GLN A 43 -0.88 3.22 4.29
CA GLN A 43 -2.32 3.11 4.08
C GLN A 43 -2.70 4.01 2.89
N GLU A 44 -2.13 3.69 1.72
CA GLU A 44 -2.57 4.16 0.44
C GLU A 44 -4.07 3.90 0.43
N ARG A 45 -4.80 5.00 0.32
CA ARG A 45 -6.25 5.05 0.22
C ARG A 45 -6.74 3.80 -0.47
N ARG A 46 -7.35 2.88 0.29
CA ARG A 46 -7.91 1.66 -0.29
C ARG A 46 -8.97 2.11 -1.29
N LEU A 47 -8.63 2.06 -2.57
CA LEU A 47 -9.58 2.40 -3.62
C LEU A 47 -10.66 1.32 -3.57
N THR A 48 -11.90 1.76 -3.51
CA THR A 48 -13.00 0.87 -3.84
C THR A 48 -12.82 0.35 -5.26
N ALA A 49 -13.35 -0.83 -5.56
CA ALA A 49 -13.31 -1.39 -6.91
C ALA A 49 -13.83 -0.40 -7.97
N ARG A 50 -14.80 0.45 -7.59
CA ARG A 50 -15.34 1.51 -8.43
C ARG A 50 -14.33 2.64 -8.68
N GLU A 51 -13.67 3.17 -7.64
CA GLU A 51 -12.67 4.23 -7.79
C GLU A 51 -11.48 3.75 -8.64
N LEU A 52 -11.05 2.50 -8.46
CA LEU A 52 -10.02 1.89 -9.29
C LEU A 52 -10.46 1.79 -10.75
N LEU A 53 -11.70 1.32 -11.00
CA LEU A 53 -12.25 1.21 -12.36
C LEU A 53 -12.37 2.58 -13.04
N GLU A 54 -12.79 3.62 -12.32
CA GLU A 54 -12.86 4.99 -12.83
C GLU A 54 -11.47 5.53 -13.20
N GLN A 55 -10.44 5.27 -12.39
CA GLN A 55 -9.06 5.64 -12.73
C GLN A 55 -8.55 4.90 -13.98
N VAL A 56 -8.75 3.57 -14.04
CA VAL A 56 -8.33 2.77 -15.21
C VAL A 56 -9.02 3.23 -16.48
N ARG A 57 -10.30 3.62 -16.41
CA ARG A 57 -11.02 4.21 -17.56
C ARG A 57 -10.47 5.59 -17.95
N ALA A 58 -10.13 6.43 -16.97
CA ALA A 58 -9.55 7.75 -17.23
C ALA A 58 -8.17 7.68 -17.91
N LEU A 59 -7.40 6.61 -17.66
CA LEU A 59 -6.13 6.34 -18.35
C LEU A 59 -6.31 6.03 -19.84
N GLY A 60 -7.55 5.80 -20.32
CA GLY A 60 -7.83 5.61 -21.74
C GLY A 60 -7.18 4.36 -22.35
N LEU A 61 -6.83 3.38 -21.51
CA LEU A 61 -6.20 2.14 -21.95
C LEU A 61 -7.17 1.39 -22.87
N LYS A 62 -6.76 1.22 -24.13
CA LYS A 62 -7.47 0.37 -25.07
C LYS A 62 -6.86 -1.01 -24.99
N THR A 63 -7.59 -1.94 -24.39
CA THR A 63 -7.26 -3.36 -24.55
C THR A 63 -7.60 -3.76 -25.99
N PRO A 64 -6.67 -4.36 -26.74
CA PRO A 64 -7.01 -4.91 -28.04
C PRO A 64 -8.15 -5.93 -27.90
N ASP A 65 -9.03 -6.00 -28.89
CA ASP A 65 -10.19 -6.90 -28.93
C ASP A 65 -9.83 -8.40 -29.02
N ASP A 66 -8.58 -8.76 -28.71
CA ASP A 66 -8.04 -10.12 -28.79
C ASP A 66 -8.91 -11.13 -28.04
N ALA A 67 -9.39 -10.76 -26.86
CA ALA A 67 -10.29 -11.62 -26.09
C ALA A 67 -11.62 -11.88 -26.83
N VAL A 68 -12.19 -10.86 -27.47
CA VAL A 68 -13.44 -10.99 -28.23
C VAL A 68 -13.22 -11.81 -29.50
N ALA A 69 -12.10 -11.61 -30.18
CA ALA A 69 -11.71 -12.38 -31.36
C ALA A 69 -11.50 -13.87 -31.02
N MET A 70 -10.82 -14.16 -29.91
CA MET A 70 -10.60 -15.51 -29.40
C MET A 70 -11.93 -16.21 -29.06
N ILE A 71 -12.83 -15.54 -28.33
CA ILE A 71 -14.14 -16.11 -27.96
C ILE A 71 -14.98 -16.42 -29.20
N ARG A 72 -14.96 -15.54 -30.21
CA ARG A 72 -15.69 -15.76 -31.48
C ARG A 72 -15.10 -16.92 -32.26
N ALA A 73 -13.79 -17.01 -32.37
CA ALA A 73 -13.12 -18.13 -33.05
C ALA A 73 -13.47 -19.48 -32.40
N ASP A 74 -13.45 -19.54 -31.06
CA ASP A 74 -13.77 -20.77 -30.32
C ASP A 74 -15.26 -21.16 -30.42
N ARG A 75 -16.16 -20.16 -30.47
CA ARG A 75 -17.60 -20.38 -30.69
C ARG A 75 -17.90 -20.86 -32.10
N ASP A 76 -17.32 -20.22 -33.11
CA ASP A 76 -17.63 -20.49 -34.52
C ASP A 76 -16.94 -21.78 -35.03
N ALA A 77 -16.01 -22.34 -34.24
CA ALA A 77 -15.36 -23.63 -34.48
C ALA A 77 -16.13 -24.84 -33.89
N ARG A 78 -17.28 -24.63 -33.24
CA ARG A 78 -18.18 -25.69 -32.74
C ARG A 78 -19.41 -25.86 -33.64
#